data_AF-A0A9D8XM95-F1
#
_entry.id   AF-A0A9D8XM95-F1
#
_cell.length_a   1.000
_cell.length_b   1.000
_cell.length_c   1.000
_cell.angle_alpha   90.00
_cell.angle_beta   90.00
_cell.angle_gamma   90.00
#
_symmetry.space_group_name_H-M   'P 1'
#
loop_
_entity.id
_entity.type
_entity.pdbx_description
1 polymer ?
#
loop_
_entity_poly.entity_id
_entity_poly.type
_entity_poly.pdbx_seq_one_letter_code
_entity_poly.pdbx_strand_id
1 'polypeptide(L)'
;IAEWEAETGKDAKVALSCTKDVQDAILADENRAKTVDIIDIKYWNPTMTGFNAPPGGVHLAPRQYGRLRSANFNVKAVVKARSMSERMYEVVSDYRQRFPEKAVLLSVGGDTWAALMGGASLCSLPSGLPQSFKEDVVKMRPMENKDAMQIGKVGVGYVCYAPGAKSMTLQLNGDKKKYQACWINPRNGKPVGETFSIKATSSVELENKGILWLYR
;
A
#
# COMPACT_ATOMS: atom_id res chain seq x y z
N ILE A 1 -7.22 25.76 -9.24
CA ILE A 1 -5.95 25.65 -8.48
C ILE A 1 -4.78 26.03 -9.38
N ALA A 2 -4.54 25.35 -10.50
CA ALA A 2 -3.46 25.73 -11.43
C ALA A 2 -3.42 27.23 -11.79
N GLU A 3 -4.58 27.81 -12.14
CA GLU A 3 -4.69 29.25 -12.41
C GLU A 3 -4.28 30.10 -11.19
N TRP A 4 -4.77 29.76 -10.00
CA TRP A 4 -4.41 30.43 -8.75
C TRP A 4 -2.91 30.33 -8.42
N GLU A 5 -2.26 29.19 -8.69
CA GLU A 5 -0.81 29.04 -8.51
C GLU A 5 -0.04 29.91 -9.49
N ALA A 6 -0.49 29.98 -10.75
CA ALA A 6 0.11 30.85 -11.77
C ALA A 6 -0.05 32.34 -11.43
N GLU A 7 -1.19 32.75 -10.90
CA GLU A 7 -1.46 34.12 -10.47
C GLU A 7 -0.65 34.55 -9.24
N THR A 8 -0.48 33.65 -8.27
CA THR A 8 0.09 33.99 -6.97
C THR A 8 1.56 33.60 -6.80
N GLY A 9 2.09 32.72 -7.66
CA GLY A 9 3.42 32.13 -7.52
C GLY A 9 3.57 31.19 -6.33
N LYS A 10 2.47 30.80 -5.67
CA LYS A 10 2.48 29.88 -4.52
C LYS A 10 2.32 28.43 -4.98
N ASP A 11 3.01 27.51 -4.31
CA ASP A 11 2.91 26.05 -4.51
C ASP A 11 1.92 25.46 -3.49
N ALA A 12 0.74 25.07 -3.94
CA ALA A 12 -0.27 24.42 -3.12
C ALA A 12 -0.21 22.90 -3.28
N LYS A 13 -0.26 22.16 -2.17
CA LYS A 13 -0.40 20.70 -2.22
C LYS A 13 -1.86 20.30 -2.32
N VAL A 14 -2.21 19.64 -3.41
CA VAL A 14 -3.58 19.23 -3.73
C VAL A 14 -3.79 17.77 -3.41
N ALA A 15 -4.68 17.52 -2.45
CA ALA A 15 -5.16 16.18 -2.13
C ALA A 15 -6.51 15.90 -2.80
N LEU A 16 -6.54 14.84 -3.60
CA LEU A 16 -7.74 14.37 -4.28
C LEU A 16 -8.47 13.34 -3.41
N SER A 17 -9.46 13.81 -2.65
CA SER A 17 -10.36 12.98 -1.84
C SER A 17 -11.77 13.02 -2.43
N CYS A 18 -12.12 12.06 -3.28
CA CYS A 18 -13.45 12.00 -3.91
C CYS A 18 -13.89 10.54 -4.15
N THR A 19 -15.07 10.36 -4.76
CA THR A 19 -15.56 9.03 -5.14
C THR A 19 -14.64 8.40 -6.18
N LYS A 20 -14.58 7.05 -6.22
CA LYS A 20 -13.60 6.33 -7.04
C LYS A 20 -13.66 6.70 -8.52
N ASP A 21 -14.86 6.79 -9.06
CA ASP A 21 -15.13 7.13 -10.46
C ASP A 21 -14.63 8.54 -10.82
N VAL A 22 -14.89 9.52 -9.96
CA VAL A 22 -14.41 10.90 -10.13
C VAL A 22 -12.90 10.98 -9.97
N GLN A 23 -12.34 10.24 -9.00
CA GLN A 23 -10.89 10.15 -8.77
C GLN A 23 -10.18 9.60 -10.02
N ASP A 24 -10.66 8.47 -10.53
CA ASP A 24 -10.10 7.84 -11.73
C ASP A 24 -10.23 8.75 -12.96
N ALA A 25 -11.38 9.41 -13.15
CA ALA A 25 -11.59 10.34 -14.26
C ALA A 25 -10.65 11.55 -14.21
N ILE A 26 -10.44 12.13 -13.02
CA ILE A 26 -9.50 13.24 -12.82
C ILE A 26 -8.05 12.80 -13.07
N LEU A 27 -7.68 11.60 -12.60
CA LEU A 27 -6.34 11.06 -12.77
C LEU A 27 -6.05 10.60 -14.22
N ALA A 28 -7.08 10.31 -15.01
CA ALA A 28 -6.97 9.98 -16.44
C ALA A 28 -6.82 11.23 -17.34
N ASP A 29 -7.27 12.40 -16.87
CA ASP A 29 -7.07 13.68 -17.56
C ASP A 29 -5.67 14.22 -17.23
N GLU A 30 -4.78 14.27 -18.23
CA GLU A 30 -3.37 14.66 -18.02
C GLU A 30 -3.22 16.06 -17.42
N ASN A 31 -4.08 17.02 -17.80
CA ASN A 31 -3.99 18.39 -17.32
C ASN A 31 -4.44 18.48 -15.86
N ARG A 32 -5.51 17.78 -15.50
CA ARG A 32 -5.99 17.74 -14.11
C ARG A 32 -5.07 16.92 -13.22
N ALA A 33 -4.55 15.80 -13.70
CA ALA A 33 -3.64 14.93 -12.96
C ALA A 33 -2.34 15.63 -12.57
N LYS A 34 -1.84 16.58 -13.39
CA LYS A 34 -0.67 17.42 -13.06
C LYS A 34 -0.90 18.28 -11.81
N THR A 35 -2.15 18.69 -11.56
CA THR A 35 -2.51 19.50 -10.39
C THR A 35 -2.70 18.69 -9.11
N VAL A 36 -2.60 17.35 -9.16
CA VAL A 36 -2.82 16.48 -8.01
C VAL A 36 -1.49 15.98 -7.47
N ASP A 37 -1.19 16.30 -6.21
CA ASP A 37 0.02 15.80 -5.51
C ASP A 37 -0.27 14.53 -4.71
N ILE A 38 -1.47 14.42 -4.15
CA ILE A 38 -1.84 13.39 -3.18
C ILE A 38 -3.14 12.70 -3.62
N ILE A 39 -3.09 11.39 -3.78
CA ILE A 39 -4.25 10.52 -4.01
C ILE A 39 -4.74 10.02 -2.64
N ASP A 40 -5.92 10.42 -2.19
CA ASP A 40 -6.46 10.03 -0.89
C ASP A 40 -7.69 9.12 -1.02
N ILE A 41 -7.48 7.83 -0.75
CA ILE A 41 -8.51 6.80 -0.77
C ILE A 41 -9.25 6.85 0.56
N LYS A 42 -10.30 7.69 0.62
CA LYS A 42 -11.11 7.92 1.83
C LYS A 42 -12.62 7.69 1.63
N TYR A 43 -13.17 8.14 0.51
CA TYR A 43 -14.62 8.07 0.22
C TYR A 43 -15.06 6.71 -0.34
N TRP A 44 -14.09 5.89 -0.71
CA TRP A 44 -14.31 4.54 -1.19
C TRP A 44 -13.25 3.62 -0.58
N ASN A 45 -13.56 2.33 -0.46
CA ASN A 45 -12.62 1.36 0.10
C ASN A 45 -12.62 0.03 -0.67
N PRO A 46 -11.48 -0.67 -0.72
CA PRO A 46 -11.46 -2.06 -1.14
C PRO A 46 -12.35 -2.92 -0.26
N THR A 47 -12.98 -3.90 -0.88
CA THR A 47 -13.60 -5.04 -0.20
C THR A 47 -12.98 -6.33 -0.73
N MET A 48 -13.23 -7.44 -0.05
CA MET A 48 -12.71 -8.77 -0.43
C MET A 48 -13.11 -9.21 -1.85
N THR A 49 -14.20 -8.64 -2.39
CA THR A 49 -14.80 -9.03 -3.68
C THR A 49 -14.90 -7.87 -4.67
N GLY A 50 -14.45 -6.66 -4.30
CA GLY A 50 -14.57 -5.47 -5.15
C GLY A 50 -14.25 -4.19 -4.40
N PHE A 51 -15.17 -3.23 -4.47
CA PHE A 51 -15.05 -1.92 -3.86
C PHE A 51 -16.38 -1.47 -3.25
N ASN A 52 -16.31 -0.80 -2.11
CA ASN A 52 -17.37 0.08 -1.65
C ASN A 52 -17.12 1.47 -2.22
N ALA A 53 -17.70 1.79 -3.38
CA ALA A 53 -17.48 3.05 -4.07
C ALA A 53 -18.83 3.68 -4.44
N PRO A 54 -19.33 4.63 -3.64
CA PRO A 54 -20.46 5.45 -4.06
C PRO A 54 -20.13 6.16 -5.38
N PRO A 55 -21.06 6.23 -6.35
CA PRO A 55 -20.83 6.98 -7.57
C PRO A 55 -20.78 8.48 -7.27
N GLY A 56 -20.01 9.23 -8.07
CA GLY A 56 -19.99 10.68 -8.03
C GLY A 56 -21.27 11.29 -8.59
N GLY A 57 -21.55 12.54 -8.22
CA GLY A 57 -22.68 13.30 -8.78
C GLY A 57 -24.07 12.83 -8.32
N VAL A 58 -24.17 11.91 -7.37
CA VAL A 58 -25.46 11.48 -6.79
C VAL A 58 -25.74 12.17 -5.46
N HIS A 59 -26.99 12.53 -5.22
CA HIS A 59 -27.45 13.14 -3.97
C HIS A 59 -27.85 12.06 -2.94
N LEU A 60 -26.95 11.13 -2.64
CA LEU A 60 -27.17 10.09 -1.63
C LEU A 60 -26.28 10.32 -0.41
N ALA A 61 -26.89 10.46 0.76
CA ALA A 61 -26.15 10.47 2.01
C ALA A 61 -25.49 9.10 2.26
N PRO A 62 -24.34 9.02 2.96
CA PRO A 62 -23.64 7.75 3.21
C PRO A 62 -24.52 6.64 3.79
N ARG A 63 -25.45 7.00 4.69
CA ARG A 63 -26.40 6.05 5.30
C ARG A 63 -27.44 5.50 4.31
N GLN A 64 -27.87 6.31 3.34
CA GLN A 64 -28.80 5.87 2.30
C GLN A 64 -28.12 4.90 1.33
N TYR A 65 -26.91 5.26 0.87
CA TYR A 65 -26.09 4.38 0.03
C TYR A 65 -25.79 3.04 0.74
N GLY A 66 -25.43 3.09 2.03
CA GLY A 66 -25.19 1.89 2.84
C GLY A 66 -26.40 0.94 2.89
N ARG A 67 -27.63 1.48 3.00
CA ARG A 67 -28.87 0.67 3.00
C ARG A 67 -29.10 -0.05 1.67
N LEU A 68 -28.91 0.66 0.54
CA LEU A 68 -29.02 0.06 -0.79
C LEU A 68 -28.03 -1.08 -0.99
N ARG A 69 -26.79 -0.91 -0.48
CA ARG A 69 -25.76 -1.94 -0.57
C ARG A 69 -26.07 -3.17 0.29
N SER A 70 -26.50 -2.99 1.53
CA SER A 70 -26.82 -4.11 2.43
C SER A 70 -27.96 -4.97 1.90
N ALA A 71 -28.92 -4.38 1.17
CA ALA A 71 -30.00 -5.12 0.51
C ALA A 71 -29.50 -6.03 -0.64
N ASN A 72 -28.35 -5.69 -1.25
CA ASN A 72 -27.77 -6.39 -2.41
C ASN A 72 -26.55 -7.26 -2.04
N PHE A 73 -26.37 -7.57 -0.76
CA PHE A 73 -25.22 -8.36 -0.30
C PHE A 73 -25.35 -9.82 -0.72
N ASN A 74 -24.59 -10.23 -1.74
CA ASN A 74 -24.60 -11.59 -2.24
C ASN A 74 -23.58 -12.46 -1.48
N VAL A 75 -24.08 -13.36 -0.63
CA VAL A 75 -23.29 -14.27 0.21
C VAL A 75 -22.49 -15.29 -0.62
N LYS A 76 -22.86 -15.54 -1.89
CA LYS A 76 -22.15 -16.51 -2.76
C LYS A 76 -20.81 -16.00 -3.30
N ALA A 77 -20.49 -14.71 -3.16
CA ALA A 77 -19.23 -14.13 -3.64
C ALA A 77 -18.02 -14.46 -2.74
N VAL A 78 -18.23 -15.11 -1.58
CA VAL A 78 -17.18 -15.39 -0.58
C VAL A 78 -16.20 -16.49 -1.02
N VAL A 79 -16.58 -17.34 -1.98
CA VAL A 79 -15.76 -18.50 -2.40
C VAL A 79 -14.50 -18.09 -3.21
N LYS A 80 -14.41 -16.85 -3.69
CA LYS A 80 -13.21 -16.26 -4.34
C LYS A 80 -12.67 -15.02 -3.59
N ALA A 81 -13.10 -14.81 -2.35
CA ALA A 81 -12.70 -13.64 -1.58
C ALA A 81 -11.19 -13.64 -1.30
N ARG A 82 -10.50 -12.58 -1.72
CA ARG A 82 -9.12 -12.32 -1.29
C ARG A 82 -9.12 -11.82 0.16
N SER A 83 -8.01 -11.98 0.86
CA SER A 83 -7.86 -11.37 2.19
C SER A 83 -7.94 -9.85 2.08
N MET A 84 -8.39 -9.19 3.15
CA MET A 84 -8.46 -7.72 3.15
C MET A 84 -7.07 -7.08 2.98
N SER A 85 -6.03 -7.69 3.55
CA SER A 85 -4.64 -7.25 3.41
C SER A 85 -4.20 -7.28 1.95
N GLU A 86 -4.45 -8.36 1.21
CA GLU A 86 -4.12 -8.42 -0.23
C GLU A 86 -4.86 -7.34 -1.02
N ARG A 87 -6.14 -7.10 -0.72
CA ARG A 87 -6.91 -6.05 -1.39
C ARG A 87 -6.37 -4.66 -1.12
N MET A 88 -5.91 -4.39 0.10
CA MET A 88 -5.27 -3.11 0.45
C MET A 88 -3.94 -2.95 -0.28
N TYR A 89 -3.10 -3.99 -0.29
CA TYR A 89 -1.85 -4.01 -1.05
C TYR A 89 -2.06 -3.72 -2.53
N GLU A 90 -2.96 -4.47 -3.18
CA GLU A 90 -3.24 -4.37 -4.62
C GLU A 90 -3.70 -2.97 -5.02
N VAL A 91 -4.64 -2.40 -4.25
CA VAL A 91 -5.19 -1.08 -4.55
C VAL A 91 -4.14 0.01 -4.43
N VAL A 92 -3.37 0.00 -3.35
CA VAL A 92 -2.34 1.01 -3.14
C VAL A 92 -1.21 0.85 -4.17
N SER A 93 -0.82 -0.41 -4.46
CA SER A 93 0.20 -0.72 -5.47
C SER A 93 -0.21 -0.26 -6.87
N ASP A 94 -1.47 -0.46 -7.28
CA ASP A 94 -1.97 0.01 -8.58
C ASP A 94 -1.77 1.54 -8.76
N TYR A 95 -2.26 2.34 -7.80
CA TYR A 95 -2.08 3.79 -7.88
C TYR A 95 -0.61 4.20 -7.78
N ARG A 96 0.19 3.54 -6.93
CA ARG A 96 1.61 3.83 -6.80
C ARG A 96 2.38 3.53 -8.08
N GLN A 97 2.04 2.45 -8.79
CA GLN A 97 2.67 2.09 -10.06
C GLN A 97 2.27 3.06 -11.18
N ARG A 98 0.99 3.45 -11.25
CA ARG A 98 0.48 4.38 -12.26
C ARG A 98 0.94 5.82 -12.04
N PHE A 99 1.10 6.23 -10.77
CA PHE A 99 1.46 7.59 -10.37
C PHE A 99 2.63 7.58 -9.36
N PRO A 100 3.84 7.19 -9.78
CA PRO A 100 4.98 6.99 -8.87
C PRO A 100 5.42 8.23 -8.10
N GLU A 101 5.18 9.43 -8.67
CA GLU A 101 5.52 10.73 -8.10
C GLU A 101 4.49 11.26 -7.09
N LYS A 102 3.25 10.74 -7.12
CA LYS A 102 2.16 11.23 -6.25
C LYS A 102 2.17 10.49 -4.93
N ALA A 103 1.86 11.18 -3.82
CA ALA A 103 1.63 10.48 -2.56
C ALA A 103 0.33 9.67 -2.64
N VAL A 104 0.30 8.48 -2.05
CA VAL A 104 -0.92 7.64 -1.99
C VAL A 104 -1.27 7.41 -0.53
N LEU A 105 -2.49 7.78 -0.13
CA LEU A 105 -3.01 7.59 1.21
C LEU A 105 -4.17 6.59 1.18
N LEU A 106 -4.20 5.68 2.17
CA LEU A 106 -5.30 4.75 2.38
C LEU A 106 -5.96 5.04 3.73
N SER A 107 -7.00 5.87 3.72
CA SER A 107 -7.61 6.48 4.90
C SER A 107 -8.86 5.72 5.39
N VAL A 108 -8.85 4.39 5.30
CA VAL A 108 -10.03 3.52 5.54
C VAL A 108 -9.83 2.51 6.66
N GLY A 109 -8.73 2.61 7.41
CA GLY A 109 -8.33 1.66 8.45
C GLY A 109 -7.91 0.29 7.90
N GLY A 110 -7.56 -0.64 8.79
CA GLY A 110 -7.18 -2.01 8.42
C GLY A 110 -5.68 -2.27 8.51
N ASP A 111 -5.17 -3.09 7.60
CA ASP A 111 -3.79 -3.57 7.63
C ASP A 111 -2.81 -2.53 7.08
N THR A 112 -2.20 -1.77 7.99
CA THR A 112 -1.26 -0.70 7.64
C THR A 112 0.05 -1.22 7.07
N TRP A 113 0.40 -2.49 7.32
CA TRP A 113 1.57 -3.13 6.71
C TRP A 113 1.32 -3.46 5.26
N ALA A 114 0.14 -4.00 4.93
CA ALA A 114 -0.24 -4.23 3.55
C ALA A 114 -0.28 -2.91 2.74
N ALA A 115 -0.80 -1.83 3.35
CA ALA A 115 -0.77 -0.50 2.74
C ALA A 115 0.67 0.00 2.50
N LEU A 116 1.57 -0.16 3.47
CA LEU A 116 2.99 0.18 3.32
C LEU A 116 3.62 -0.63 2.18
N MET A 117 3.37 -1.95 2.13
CA MET A 117 3.91 -2.81 1.07
C MET A 117 3.37 -2.41 -0.31
N GLY A 118 2.12 -1.92 -0.39
CA GLY A 118 1.56 -1.35 -1.61
C GLY A 118 2.17 0.01 -1.97
N GLY A 119 2.99 0.60 -1.11
CA GLY A 119 3.64 1.90 -1.34
C GLY A 119 2.82 3.10 -0.88
N ALA A 120 1.97 2.95 0.13
CA ALA A 120 1.30 4.09 0.75
C ALA A 120 2.32 5.04 1.40
N SER A 121 2.09 6.33 1.27
CA SER A 121 2.98 7.39 1.75
C SER A 121 2.82 7.69 3.24
N LEU A 122 1.66 7.37 3.83
CA LEU A 122 1.38 7.57 5.24
C LEU A 122 0.69 6.33 5.80
N CYS A 123 1.39 5.62 6.66
CA CYS A 123 0.90 4.41 7.32
C CYS A 123 1.00 4.59 8.83
N SER A 124 -0.07 4.22 9.54
CA SER A 124 -0.06 4.15 11.01
C SER A 124 0.71 2.88 11.43
N LEU A 125 2.03 2.97 11.41
CA LEU A 125 2.93 1.88 11.80
C LEU A 125 3.21 1.89 13.31
N PRO A 126 3.57 0.75 13.91
CA PRO A 126 3.93 0.69 15.33
C PRO A 126 5.12 1.59 15.69
N SER A 127 5.10 2.16 16.89
CA SER A 127 6.14 3.11 17.35
C SER A 127 7.49 2.45 17.63
N GLY A 128 7.53 1.13 17.87
CA GLY A 128 8.76 0.39 18.21
C GLY A 128 9.69 0.09 17.04
N LEU A 129 9.40 0.61 15.85
CA LEU A 129 10.22 0.39 14.65
C LEU A 129 11.59 1.07 14.76
N PRO A 130 12.68 0.36 14.38
CA PRO A 130 14.00 0.97 14.26
C PRO A 130 14.00 2.21 13.36
N GLN A 131 14.81 3.21 13.69
CA GLN A 131 14.91 4.42 12.89
C GLN A 131 15.46 4.14 11.48
N SER A 132 16.47 3.27 11.36
CA SER A 132 17.02 2.82 10.08
C SER A 132 15.98 2.11 9.21
N PHE A 133 15.07 1.32 9.80
CA PHE A 133 13.96 0.73 9.06
C PHE A 133 13.11 1.82 8.38
N LYS A 134 12.75 2.87 9.12
CA LYS A 134 11.95 3.99 8.58
C LYS A 134 12.66 4.70 7.44
N GLU A 135 13.97 4.91 7.55
CA GLU A 135 14.79 5.56 6.52
C GLU A 135 14.94 4.70 5.26
N ASP A 136 14.99 3.39 5.41
CA ASP A 136 15.09 2.46 4.29
C ASP A 136 13.78 2.36 3.52
N VAL A 137 12.64 2.17 4.21
CA VAL A 137 11.34 1.95 3.53
C VAL A 137 10.89 3.13 2.67
N VAL A 138 11.26 4.36 3.03
CA VAL A 138 10.98 5.57 2.21
C VAL A 138 11.61 5.47 0.80
N LYS A 139 12.73 4.75 0.69
CA LYS A 139 13.48 4.58 -0.56
C LYS A 139 13.00 3.37 -1.37
N MET A 140 12.19 2.49 -0.79
CA MET A 140 11.74 1.26 -1.41
C MET A 140 10.49 1.46 -2.29
N ARG A 141 10.24 0.52 -3.20
CA ARG A 141 9.05 0.49 -4.04
C ARG A 141 8.41 -0.90 -4.04
N PRO A 142 7.09 -1.01 -4.28
CA PRO A 142 6.42 -2.30 -4.42
C PRO A 142 7.10 -3.16 -5.48
N MET A 143 7.17 -4.46 -5.22
CA MET A 143 7.77 -5.45 -6.10
C MET A 143 6.77 -6.55 -6.43
N GLU A 144 6.88 -7.12 -7.62
CA GLU A 144 6.10 -8.30 -7.97
C GLU A 144 6.58 -9.52 -7.16
N ASN A 145 5.65 -10.10 -6.40
CA ASN A 145 5.84 -11.34 -5.67
C ASN A 145 4.47 -12.01 -5.51
N LYS A 146 4.37 -13.29 -5.89
CA LYS A 146 3.11 -14.05 -5.85
C LYS A 146 2.81 -14.60 -4.45
N ASP A 147 3.85 -14.79 -3.64
CA ASP A 147 3.75 -15.50 -2.35
C ASP A 147 3.67 -14.53 -1.17
N ALA A 148 4.00 -13.25 -1.38
CA ALA A 148 4.04 -12.25 -0.32
C ALA A 148 3.92 -10.83 -0.86
N MET A 149 3.51 -9.91 0.01
CA MET A 149 3.55 -8.47 -0.23
C MET A 149 4.97 -7.98 0.03
N GLN A 150 5.56 -7.27 -0.93
CA GLN A 150 6.98 -6.96 -0.87
C GLN A 150 7.29 -5.57 -1.40
N ILE A 151 8.19 -4.88 -0.69
CA ILE A 151 8.87 -3.67 -1.17
C ILE A 151 10.37 -3.90 -1.17
N GLY A 152 11.08 -3.21 -2.06
CA GLY A 152 12.54 -3.28 -2.06
C GLY A 152 13.20 -2.22 -2.91
N LYS A 153 14.51 -2.10 -2.71
CA LYS A 153 15.43 -1.35 -3.56
C LYS A 153 16.83 -1.94 -3.46
N VAL A 154 17.38 -2.34 -4.60
CA VAL A 154 18.73 -2.88 -4.72
C VAL A 154 19.74 -1.91 -4.06
N GLY A 155 20.53 -2.41 -3.12
CA GLY A 155 21.51 -1.62 -2.38
C GLY A 155 21.02 -0.91 -1.13
N VAL A 156 19.70 -0.87 -0.90
CA VAL A 156 19.12 -0.38 0.35
C VAL A 156 18.67 -1.58 1.17
N GLY A 157 17.74 -2.37 0.63
CA GLY A 157 17.12 -3.45 1.38
C GLY A 157 15.79 -3.89 0.79
N TYR A 158 15.14 -4.80 1.50
CA TYR A 158 13.86 -5.39 1.13
C TYR A 158 13.01 -5.57 2.39
N VAL A 159 11.69 -5.49 2.24
CA VAL A 159 10.74 -5.85 3.31
C VAL A 159 9.68 -6.77 2.72
N CYS A 160 9.37 -7.85 3.42
CA CYS A 160 8.43 -8.88 2.97
C CYS A 160 7.41 -9.19 4.07
N TYR A 161 6.15 -9.34 3.66
CA TYR A 161 5.01 -9.56 4.55
C TYR A 161 3.98 -10.50 3.92
N ALA A 162 3.64 -11.58 4.62
CA ALA A 162 2.65 -12.56 4.19
C ALA A 162 1.77 -12.96 5.38
N PRO A 163 0.76 -12.16 5.75
CA PRO A 163 -0.06 -12.45 6.92
C PRO A 163 -0.78 -13.79 6.80
N GLY A 164 -0.66 -14.63 7.83
CA GLY A 164 -1.34 -15.93 7.91
C GLY A 164 -0.67 -17.08 7.15
N ALA A 165 0.37 -16.82 6.35
CA ALA A 165 1.15 -17.86 5.69
C ALA A 165 2.14 -18.52 6.67
N LYS A 166 2.41 -19.82 6.51
CA LYS A 166 3.41 -20.55 7.33
C LYS A 166 4.85 -20.29 6.87
N SER A 167 5.06 -20.19 5.56
CA SER A 167 6.33 -19.77 4.94
C SER A 167 6.06 -18.61 4.00
N MET A 168 7.13 -17.90 3.63
CA MET A 168 7.09 -16.84 2.63
C MET A 168 8.32 -16.92 1.74
N THR A 169 8.13 -16.61 0.46
CA THR A 169 9.22 -16.47 -0.50
C THR A 169 9.59 -15.00 -0.63
N LEU A 170 10.83 -14.65 -0.33
CA LEU A 170 11.40 -13.34 -0.65
C LEU A 170 11.94 -13.36 -2.08
N GLN A 171 11.55 -12.39 -2.90
CA GLN A 171 12.09 -12.19 -4.25
C GLN A 171 13.21 -11.14 -4.20
N LEU A 172 14.37 -11.47 -4.75
CA LEU A 172 15.54 -10.57 -4.76
C LEU A 172 15.95 -10.16 -6.18
N ASN A 173 15.26 -10.68 -7.20
CA ASN A 173 15.38 -10.33 -8.62
C ASN A 173 16.83 -10.31 -9.14
N GLY A 174 17.65 -11.24 -8.63
CA GLY A 174 19.05 -11.40 -9.07
C GLY A 174 20.03 -10.37 -8.49
N ASP A 175 19.66 -9.66 -7.42
CA ASP A 175 20.62 -8.88 -6.64
C ASP A 175 21.77 -9.79 -6.16
N LYS A 176 23.00 -9.27 -6.18
CA LYS A 176 24.23 -9.98 -5.82
C LYS A 176 24.80 -9.53 -4.47
N LYS A 177 24.15 -8.56 -3.82
CA LYS A 177 24.59 -7.98 -2.55
C LYS A 177 24.30 -8.93 -1.38
N LYS A 178 25.07 -8.78 -0.31
CA LYS A 178 24.80 -9.43 0.98
C LYS A 178 24.01 -8.48 1.86
N TYR A 179 22.98 -8.99 2.51
CA TYR A 179 22.12 -8.24 3.43
C TYR A 179 22.16 -8.88 4.81
N GLN A 180 22.05 -8.06 5.84
CA GLN A 180 21.58 -8.52 7.14
C GLN A 180 20.06 -8.57 7.12
N ALA A 181 19.49 -9.49 7.88
CA ALA A 181 18.07 -9.72 7.96
C ALA A 181 17.64 -9.87 9.41
N CYS A 182 16.47 -9.35 9.74
CA CYS A 182 15.80 -9.61 11.01
C CYS A 182 14.29 -9.69 10.82
N TRP A 183 13.63 -10.29 11.80
CA TRP A 183 12.17 -10.32 11.87
C TRP A 183 11.67 -9.15 12.71
N ILE A 184 10.58 -8.52 12.31
CA ILE A 184 9.89 -7.47 13.05
C ILE A 184 8.51 -8.01 13.45
N ASN A 185 8.15 -7.83 14.72
CA ASN A 185 6.81 -8.13 15.18
C ASN A 185 5.82 -7.09 14.62
N PRO A 186 4.81 -7.51 13.83
CA PRO A 186 3.91 -6.57 13.15
C PRO A 186 3.04 -5.76 14.12
N ARG A 187 2.86 -6.19 15.38
CA ARG A 187 2.01 -5.50 16.36
C ARG A 187 2.73 -4.35 17.06
N ASN A 188 3.99 -4.54 17.44
CA ASN A 188 4.73 -3.55 18.25
C ASN A 188 5.92 -2.93 17.51
N GLY A 189 6.29 -3.44 16.33
CA GLY A 189 7.38 -2.93 15.51
C GLY A 189 8.79 -3.30 15.97
N LYS A 190 8.93 -4.09 17.04
CA LYS A 190 10.24 -4.45 17.59
C LYS A 190 10.87 -5.61 16.80
N PRO A 191 12.20 -5.60 16.60
CA PRO A 191 12.92 -6.78 16.12
C PRO A 191 12.70 -8.00 17.02
N VAL A 192 12.67 -9.19 16.43
CA VAL A 192 12.44 -10.47 17.10
C VAL A 192 13.55 -11.45 16.71
N GLY A 193 14.14 -12.11 17.71
CA GLY A 193 15.19 -13.10 17.51
C GLY A 193 16.53 -12.48 17.11
N GLU A 194 17.42 -13.33 16.63
CA GLU A 194 18.76 -12.94 16.17
C GLU A 194 18.74 -12.46 14.72
N THR A 195 19.63 -11.52 14.41
CA THR A 195 19.91 -11.11 13.04
C THR A 195 20.66 -12.20 12.30
N PHE A 196 20.40 -12.37 11.01
CA PHE A 196 21.05 -13.38 10.17
C PHE A 196 21.40 -12.80 8.80
N SER A 197 22.35 -13.42 8.11
CA SER A 197 22.78 -12.94 6.79
C SER A 197 22.06 -13.67 5.65
N ILE A 198 21.58 -12.91 4.67
CA ILE A 198 21.06 -13.43 3.41
C ILE A 198 21.99 -12.98 2.29
N LYS A 199 22.54 -13.94 1.55
CA LYS A 199 23.22 -13.66 0.27
C LYS A 199 22.14 -13.59 -0.80
N ALA A 200 22.03 -12.45 -1.48
CA ALA A 200 20.99 -12.31 -2.48
C ALA A 200 21.19 -13.30 -3.64
N THR A 201 20.15 -14.09 -3.86
CA THR A 201 19.95 -15.03 -4.97
C THR A 201 18.71 -14.56 -5.74
N SER A 202 18.12 -15.39 -6.61
CA SER A 202 16.85 -15.04 -7.27
C SER A 202 15.71 -14.91 -6.24
N SER A 203 15.62 -15.88 -5.33
CA SER A 203 14.62 -15.94 -4.27
C SER A 203 15.14 -16.75 -3.07
N VAL A 204 14.50 -16.56 -1.91
CA VAL A 204 14.77 -17.30 -0.66
C VAL A 204 13.45 -17.60 0.04
N GLU A 205 13.20 -18.88 0.36
CA GLU A 205 12.05 -19.28 1.17
C GLU A 205 12.44 -19.32 2.66
N LEU A 206 11.57 -18.79 3.52
CA LEU A 206 11.78 -18.69 4.97
C LEU A 206 10.51 -19.04 5.72
N GLU A 207 10.65 -19.64 6.91
CA GLU A 207 9.56 -19.76 7.88
C GLU A 207 9.07 -18.36 8.27
N ASN A 208 7.77 -18.14 8.20
CA ASN A 208 7.19 -16.82 8.46
C ASN A 208 7.10 -16.54 9.97
N LYS A 209 7.85 -15.52 10.44
CA LYS A 209 7.84 -15.09 11.84
C LYS A 209 7.32 -13.66 12.04
N GLY A 210 6.71 -13.07 11.00
CA GLY A 210 6.20 -11.70 11.02
C GLY A 210 6.59 -10.93 9.77
N ILE A 211 7.25 -9.79 9.96
CA ILE A 211 7.74 -8.96 8.86
C ILE A 211 9.23 -9.19 8.72
N LEU A 212 9.64 -9.65 7.54
CA LEU A 212 11.06 -9.82 7.25
C LEU A 212 11.62 -8.49 6.75
N TRP A 213 12.67 -7.99 7.38
CA TRP A 213 13.41 -6.81 6.93
C TRP A 213 14.85 -7.17 6.62
N LEU A 214 15.27 -6.89 5.39
CA LEU A 214 16.65 -6.95 4.94
C LEU A 214 17.22 -5.54 4.82
N TYR A 215 18.42 -5.34 5.35
CA TYR A 215 19.15 -4.07 5.34
C TYR A 215 20.65 -4.32 5.16
N ARG A 216 21.40 -3.24 4.96
CA ARG A 216 22.86 -3.27 4.77
C ARG A 216 23.61 -2.53 5.83
#